data_AF-A0A939GX89-F1
#
_entry.id   AF-A0A939GX89-F1
#
_cell.length_a   1.000
_cell.length_b   1.000
_cell.length_c   1.000
_cell.angle_alpha   90.00
_cell.angle_beta   90.00
_cell.angle_gamma   90.00
#
_symmetry.space_group_name_H-M   'P 1'
#
loop_
_entity.id
_entity.type
_entity.pdbx_description
1 polymer ?
#
loop_
_entity_poly.entity_id
_entity_poly.type
_entity_poly.pdbx_seq_one_letter_code
_entity_poly.pdbx_strand_id
1 'polypeptide(L)'
;MQPSETMRQVSFAPLLRASEGLTQWRPMALGFLTWVVVALLLAVGGFLSSSLGGAAGVGLMGLFGLLAMILIAAGMSGAGILLMDKAKNIAPRSMMDAFLAGLWCIPKFLGFYVVVALVLVALAVVGAIGYFLAKIPGIGPLFFFVLHPVLVIVAAAVLTSLLWVGFPLFTPAVWEGRGFKESLSLVIAVSRQRLVPTVLLFLALYVVVSVIGMVVFGALLPGYFFMSGLATSILGVGMTGNGLAAITALMNGYGGGSSGLMYAGILATALIFGLAFTLMMQVALMGVNLVYLSATDGLDTADTENALNAGLDEMKRRAREAQEKARLAAEQAQEKARQMAEEAKERARQRAAEQAAAQAAAAEQTAAQAQAAAVLAAEQAEQQAAADRSATEAAAAQAAPPDAAPQEPPLLAKPAPSTDLPPASAATATCPQCQHTVGHDDMFCGECGHRLKS
;
A
#
# COMPACT_ATOMS: atom_id res chain seq x y z
N MET A 1 -20.85 -52.26 7.89
CA MET A 1 -20.69 -50.92 7.29
C MET A 1 -21.42 -50.94 5.96
N GLN A 2 -22.56 -50.26 5.83
CA GLN A 2 -23.22 -50.11 4.54
C GLN A 2 -22.52 -49.00 3.73
N PRO A 3 -22.33 -49.14 2.41
CA PRO A 3 -21.88 -48.03 1.58
C PRO A 3 -22.92 -46.91 1.68
N SER A 4 -22.45 -45.72 2.05
CA SER A 4 -23.30 -44.65 2.55
C SER A 4 -24.17 -44.00 1.47
N GLU A 5 -25.42 -43.69 1.82
CA GLU A 5 -26.36 -42.96 0.96
C GLU A 5 -25.83 -41.58 0.51
N THR A 6 -24.81 -41.05 1.19
CA THR A 6 -24.12 -39.79 0.82
C THR A 6 -23.50 -39.77 -0.57
N MET A 7 -23.27 -40.91 -1.23
CA MET A 7 -22.84 -40.95 -2.63
C MET A 7 -24.00 -41.04 -3.65
N ARG A 8 -25.25 -41.18 -3.21
CA ARG A 8 -26.38 -41.50 -4.09
C ARG A 8 -26.90 -40.34 -4.96
N GLN A 9 -26.39 -39.12 -4.77
CA GLN A 9 -26.89 -37.92 -5.47
C GLN A 9 -25.83 -36.92 -5.97
N VAL A 10 -24.61 -37.37 -6.31
CA VAL A 10 -23.79 -36.60 -7.29
C VAL A 10 -24.38 -36.85 -8.68
N SER A 11 -25.56 -36.28 -8.92
CA SER A 11 -26.21 -36.33 -10.23
C SER A 11 -25.46 -35.39 -11.17
N PHE A 12 -24.89 -35.93 -12.23
CA PHE A 12 -24.26 -35.13 -13.30
C PHE A 12 -25.28 -34.57 -14.30
N ALA A 13 -26.57 -34.94 -14.17
CA ALA A 13 -27.64 -34.46 -15.06
C ALA A 13 -27.79 -32.91 -15.10
N PRO A 14 -27.61 -32.15 -14.00
CA PRO A 14 -27.57 -30.69 -14.06
C PRO A 14 -26.40 -30.16 -14.90
N LEU A 15 -25.26 -30.85 -14.96
CA LEU A 15 -24.12 -30.39 -15.77
C LEU A 15 -24.38 -30.55 -17.27
N LEU A 16 -25.17 -31.54 -17.69
CA LEU A 16 -25.63 -31.62 -19.08
C LEU A 16 -26.52 -30.43 -19.46
N ARG A 17 -27.31 -29.90 -18.50
CA ARG A 17 -28.08 -28.66 -18.67
C ARG A 17 -27.22 -27.40 -18.77
N ALA A 18 -25.92 -27.42 -18.43
CA ALA A 18 -25.06 -26.25 -18.62
C ALA A 18 -24.97 -25.82 -20.10
N SER A 19 -25.10 -26.78 -21.03
CA SER A 19 -25.17 -26.50 -22.47
C SER A 19 -26.45 -25.77 -22.91
N GLU A 20 -27.53 -25.79 -22.11
CA GLU A 20 -28.72 -24.96 -22.35
C GLU A 20 -28.36 -23.47 -22.42
N GLY A 21 -27.31 -23.03 -21.73
CA GLY A 21 -26.83 -21.65 -21.76
C GLY A 21 -26.57 -21.15 -23.20
N LEU A 22 -26.00 -21.98 -24.07
CA LEU A 22 -25.71 -21.64 -25.48
C LEU A 22 -26.98 -21.43 -26.32
N THR A 23 -28.12 -21.97 -25.88
CA THR A 23 -29.42 -21.80 -26.57
C THR A 23 -30.14 -20.50 -26.18
N GLN A 24 -29.67 -19.81 -25.14
CA GLN A 24 -30.34 -18.64 -24.59
C GLN A 24 -29.87 -17.35 -25.27
N TRP A 25 -30.59 -16.92 -26.30
CA TRP A 25 -30.23 -15.73 -27.08
C TRP A 25 -30.18 -14.44 -26.26
N ARG A 26 -30.97 -14.29 -25.18
CA ARG A 26 -31.00 -13.08 -24.33
C ARG A 26 -29.67 -12.84 -23.59
N PRO A 27 -29.14 -13.79 -22.77
CA PRO A 27 -27.78 -13.71 -22.23
C PRO A 27 -26.72 -13.49 -23.31
N MET A 28 -26.82 -14.18 -24.46
CA MET A 28 -25.86 -14.05 -25.55
C MET A 28 -25.84 -12.63 -26.15
N ALA A 29 -27.02 -12.06 -26.42
CA ALA A 29 -27.17 -10.70 -26.92
C ALA A 29 -26.67 -9.66 -25.91
N LEU A 30 -27.00 -9.82 -24.62
CA LEU A 30 -26.53 -8.92 -23.57
C LEU A 30 -24.99 -8.95 -23.43
N GLY A 31 -24.40 -10.15 -23.43
CA GLY A 31 -22.94 -10.30 -23.39
C GLY A 31 -22.26 -9.70 -24.63
N PHE A 32 -22.77 -9.98 -25.83
CA PHE A 32 -22.26 -9.41 -27.07
C PHE A 32 -22.35 -7.88 -27.10
N LEU A 33 -23.52 -7.32 -26.76
CA LEU A 33 -23.71 -5.86 -26.67
C LEU A 33 -22.78 -5.23 -25.62
N THR A 34 -22.52 -5.91 -24.50
CA THR A 34 -21.54 -5.45 -23.51
C THR A 34 -20.15 -5.31 -24.14
N TRP A 35 -19.67 -6.32 -24.88
CA TRP A 35 -18.38 -6.23 -25.59
C TRP A 35 -18.35 -5.16 -26.68
N VAL A 36 -19.44 -4.97 -27.43
CA VAL A 36 -19.54 -3.90 -28.44
C VAL A 36 -19.45 -2.51 -27.78
N VAL A 37 -20.22 -2.26 -26.73
CA VAL A 37 -20.20 -0.98 -26.01
C VAL A 37 -18.84 -0.75 -25.35
N VAL A 38 -18.24 -1.78 -24.75
CA VAL A 38 -16.89 -1.70 -24.15
C VAL A 38 -15.82 -1.42 -25.20
N ALA A 39 -15.85 -2.09 -26.36
CA ALA A 39 -14.90 -1.86 -27.44
C ALA A 39 -15.02 -0.43 -28.00
N LEU A 40 -16.23 0.08 -28.20
CA LEU A 40 -16.48 1.47 -28.60
C LEU A 40 -16.01 2.46 -27.54
N LEU A 41 -16.31 2.19 -26.26
CA LEU A 41 -15.90 3.03 -25.14
C LEU A 41 -14.36 3.13 -25.04
N LEU A 42 -13.65 2.01 -25.17
CA LEU A 42 -12.19 1.99 -25.16
C LEU A 42 -11.58 2.62 -26.43
N ALA A 43 -12.22 2.48 -27.59
CA ALA A 43 -11.80 3.16 -28.82
C ALA A 43 -11.89 4.69 -28.67
N VAL A 44 -13.02 5.20 -28.18
CA VAL A 44 -13.24 6.64 -27.93
C VAL A 44 -12.30 7.14 -26.83
N GLY A 45 -12.16 6.39 -25.74
CA GLY A 45 -11.24 6.72 -24.64
C GLY A 45 -9.78 6.76 -25.08
N GLY A 46 -9.34 5.79 -25.89
CA GLY A 46 -8.00 5.75 -26.47
C GLY A 46 -7.74 6.91 -27.43
N PHE A 47 -8.68 7.19 -28.35
CA PHE A 47 -8.59 8.34 -29.26
C PHE A 47 -8.49 9.67 -28.50
N LEU A 48 -9.39 9.90 -27.54
CA LEU A 48 -9.43 11.15 -26.76
C LEU A 48 -8.24 11.27 -25.79
N SER A 49 -7.74 10.16 -25.25
CA SER A 49 -6.49 10.12 -24.48
C SER A 49 -5.29 10.53 -25.36
N SER A 50 -5.22 9.99 -26.58
CA SER A 50 -4.12 10.27 -27.52
C SER A 50 -4.10 11.73 -28.01
N SER A 51 -5.24 12.41 -28.04
CA SER A 51 -5.32 13.82 -28.47
C SER A 51 -4.96 14.83 -27.36
N LEU A 52 -5.10 14.46 -26.09
CA LEU A 52 -4.74 15.33 -24.95
C LEU A 52 -3.27 15.16 -24.51
N GLY A 53 -2.74 13.93 -24.56
CA GLY A 53 -1.37 13.62 -24.17
C GLY A 53 -1.06 13.82 -22.67
N GLY A 54 0.19 13.49 -22.29
CA GLY A 54 0.70 13.69 -20.93
C GLY A 54 -0.15 13.04 -19.82
N ALA A 55 -0.10 13.63 -18.63
CA ALA A 55 -0.84 13.13 -17.47
C ALA A 55 -2.38 13.21 -17.65
N ALA A 56 -2.87 14.18 -18.44
CA ALA A 56 -4.29 14.32 -18.74
C ALA A 56 -4.82 13.15 -19.58
N GLY A 57 -4.07 12.74 -20.62
CA GLY A 57 -4.37 11.54 -21.41
C GLY A 57 -4.39 10.27 -20.56
N VAL A 58 -3.36 10.07 -19.72
CA VAL A 58 -3.29 8.91 -18.80
C VAL A 58 -4.48 8.86 -17.84
N GLY A 59 -4.84 10.00 -17.23
CA GLY A 59 -6.01 10.07 -16.33
C GLY A 59 -7.33 9.76 -17.05
N LEU A 60 -7.48 10.25 -18.29
CA LEU A 60 -8.65 9.98 -19.12
C LEU A 60 -8.73 8.50 -19.52
N MET A 61 -7.62 7.89 -19.95
CA MET A 61 -7.55 6.44 -20.24
C MET A 61 -7.91 5.59 -19.02
N GLY A 62 -7.45 5.99 -17.82
CA GLY A 62 -7.83 5.35 -16.56
C GLY A 62 -9.33 5.43 -16.27
N LEU A 63 -9.97 6.57 -16.53
CA LEU A 63 -11.42 6.75 -16.38
C LEU A 63 -12.21 5.87 -17.36
N PHE A 64 -11.85 5.87 -18.64
CA PHE A 64 -12.51 5.03 -19.65
C PHE A 64 -12.30 3.52 -19.38
N GLY A 65 -11.12 3.13 -18.91
CA GLY A 65 -10.84 1.76 -18.46
C GLY A 65 -11.66 1.34 -17.24
N LEU A 66 -11.83 2.23 -16.25
CA LEU A 66 -12.68 1.98 -15.08
C LEU A 66 -14.16 1.85 -15.46
N LEU A 67 -14.66 2.71 -16.36
CA LEU A 67 -16.01 2.60 -16.91
C LEU A 67 -16.19 1.29 -17.70
N ALA A 68 -15.22 0.88 -18.50
CA ALA A 68 -15.23 -0.41 -19.19
C ALA A 68 -15.30 -1.59 -18.21
N MET A 69 -14.53 -1.58 -17.12
CA MET A 69 -14.59 -2.62 -16.09
C MET A 69 -15.96 -2.68 -15.39
N ILE A 70 -16.60 -1.53 -15.12
CA ILE A 70 -17.96 -1.47 -14.58
C ILE A 70 -18.97 -2.08 -15.57
N LEU A 71 -18.87 -1.75 -16.86
CA LEU A 71 -19.74 -2.31 -17.91
C LEU A 71 -19.56 -3.82 -18.06
N ILE A 72 -18.34 -4.32 -18.08
CA ILE A 72 -18.03 -5.76 -18.12
C ILE A 72 -18.66 -6.46 -16.91
N ALA A 73 -18.46 -5.92 -15.70
CA ALA A 73 -19.00 -6.50 -14.47
C ALA A 73 -20.54 -6.49 -14.46
N ALA A 74 -21.19 -5.40 -14.88
CA ALA A 74 -22.64 -5.29 -14.98
C ALA A 74 -23.22 -6.22 -16.06
N GLY A 75 -22.60 -6.29 -17.24
CA GLY A 75 -23.04 -7.14 -18.34
C GLY A 75 -22.90 -8.64 -18.04
N MET A 76 -21.75 -9.07 -17.50
CA MET A 76 -21.57 -10.46 -17.05
C MET A 76 -22.53 -10.82 -15.91
N SER A 77 -22.77 -9.90 -14.97
CA SER A 77 -23.73 -10.13 -13.88
C SER A 77 -25.17 -10.21 -14.39
N GLY A 78 -25.56 -9.35 -15.33
CA GLY A 78 -26.88 -9.40 -15.96
C GLY A 78 -27.10 -10.69 -16.77
N ALA A 79 -26.08 -11.16 -17.48
CA ALA A 79 -26.12 -12.48 -18.14
C ALA A 79 -26.23 -13.61 -17.11
N GLY A 80 -25.49 -13.54 -16.00
CA GLY A 80 -25.58 -14.48 -14.87
C GLY A 80 -26.97 -14.52 -14.24
N ILE A 81 -27.63 -13.36 -14.04
CA ILE A 81 -29.01 -13.24 -13.54
C ILE A 81 -30.02 -13.87 -14.50
N LEU A 82 -29.94 -13.59 -15.81
CA LEU A 82 -30.82 -14.21 -16.80
C LEU A 82 -30.65 -15.73 -16.87
N LEU A 83 -29.42 -16.22 -16.71
CA LEU A 83 -29.13 -17.65 -16.63
C LEU A 83 -29.56 -18.25 -15.28
N MET A 84 -29.61 -17.48 -14.20
CA MET A 84 -30.08 -17.91 -12.88
C MET A 84 -31.61 -18.03 -12.86
N ASP A 85 -32.31 -17.06 -13.45
CA ASP A 85 -33.76 -17.13 -13.71
C ASP A 85 -34.08 -18.40 -14.54
N LYS A 86 -33.28 -18.69 -15.59
CA LYS A 86 -33.42 -19.91 -16.39
C LYS A 86 -33.09 -21.20 -15.63
N ALA A 87 -32.04 -21.22 -14.80
CA ALA A 87 -31.67 -22.38 -13.97
C ALA A 87 -32.79 -22.76 -12.99
N LYS A 88 -33.45 -21.74 -12.41
CA LYS A 88 -34.64 -21.86 -11.56
C LYS A 88 -35.94 -22.18 -12.32
N ASN A 89 -35.92 -22.20 -13.66
CA ASN A 89 -37.08 -22.33 -14.53
C ASN A 89 -38.18 -21.27 -14.30
N ILE A 90 -37.79 -20.03 -13.94
CA ILE A 90 -38.73 -18.90 -13.82
C ILE A 90 -38.73 -18.03 -15.09
N ALA A 91 -39.73 -17.15 -15.22
CA ALA A 91 -39.85 -16.26 -16.37
C ALA A 91 -38.64 -15.29 -16.46
N PRO A 92 -37.92 -15.23 -17.59
CA PRO A 92 -36.71 -14.42 -17.69
C PRO A 92 -37.04 -12.92 -17.75
N ARG A 93 -36.34 -12.14 -16.91
CA ARG A 93 -36.39 -10.66 -16.89
C ARG A 93 -36.08 -10.04 -18.26
N SER A 94 -36.41 -8.76 -18.43
CA SER A 94 -35.94 -8.00 -19.60
C SER A 94 -34.41 -7.83 -19.53
N MET A 95 -33.76 -7.62 -20.68
CA MET A 95 -32.31 -7.43 -20.72
C MET A 95 -31.87 -6.15 -19.99
N MET A 96 -32.71 -5.11 -19.99
CA MET A 96 -32.43 -3.85 -19.29
C MET A 96 -32.51 -4.03 -17.77
N ASP A 97 -33.57 -4.69 -17.28
CA ASP A 97 -33.72 -4.97 -15.84
C ASP A 97 -32.60 -5.87 -15.33
N ALA A 98 -32.18 -6.86 -16.13
CA ALA A 98 -31.06 -7.73 -15.80
C ALA A 98 -29.72 -6.96 -15.76
N PHE A 99 -29.47 -6.05 -16.71
CA PHE A 99 -28.27 -5.21 -16.70
C PHE A 99 -28.24 -4.26 -15.50
N LEU A 100 -29.36 -3.58 -15.19
CA LEU A 100 -29.47 -2.71 -14.02
C LEU A 100 -29.32 -3.50 -12.71
N ALA A 101 -29.92 -4.68 -12.61
CA ALA A 101 -29.71 -5.58 -11.48
C ALA A 101 -28.24 -6.04 -11.37
N GLY A 102 -27.57 -6.29 -12.50
CA GLY A 102 -26.14 -6.58 -12.57
C GLY A 102 -25.27 -5.43 -12.04
N LEU A 103 -25.61 -4.18 -12.38
CA LEU A 103 -24.96 -2.97 -11.84
C LEU A 103 -25.13 -2.89 -10.31
N TRP A 104 -26.32 -3.19 -9.79
CA TRP A 104 -26.59 -3.29 -8.34
C TRP A 104 -25.90 -4.47 -7.62
N CYS A 105 -25.30 -5.40 -8.36
CA CYS A 105 -24.47 -6.46 -7.77
C CYS A 105 -23.03 -5.98 -7.48
N ILE A 106 -22.53 -4.98 -8.21
CA ILE A 106 -21.12 -4.51 -8.10
C ILE A 106 -20.73 -4.11 -6.67
N PRO A 107 -21.53 -3.36 -5.89
CA PRO A 107 -21.17 -3.03 -4.49
C PRO A 107 -21.05 -4.27 -3.60
N LYS A 108 -21.86 -5.31 -3.83
CA LYS A 108 -21.78 -6.58 -3.08
C LYS A 108 -20.51 -7.36 -3.45
N PHE A 109 -20.14 -7.38 -4.73
CA PHE A 109 -18.87 -7.96 -5.17
C PHE A 109 -17.67 -7.22 -4.60
N LEU A 110 -17.67 -5.88 -4.62
CA LEU A 110 -16.61 -5.09 -4.04
C LEU A 110 -16.47 -5.34 -2.53
N GLY A 111 -17.59 -5.40 -1.80
CA GLY A 111 -17.59 -5.81 -0.39
C GLY A 111 -17.02 -7.22 -0.16
N PHE A 112 -17.29 -8.16 -1.05
CA PHE A 112 -16.73 -9.52 -0.98
C PHE A 112 -15.22 -9.52 -1.25
N TYR A 113 -14.74 -8.81 -2.28
CA TYR A 113 -13.31 -8.64 -2.53
C TYR A 113 -12.59 -7.98 -1.35
N VAL A 114 -13.21 -7.01 -0.67
CA VAL A 114 -12.66 -6.43 0.57
C VAL A 114 -12.59 -7.46 1.70
N VAL A 115 -13.63 -8.27 1.91
CA VAL A 115 -13.60 -9.36 2.92
C VAL A 115 -12.51 -10.39 2.58
N VAL A 116 -12.38 -10.79 1.32
CA VAL A 116 -11.30 -11.69 0.85
C VAL A 116 -9.93 -11.07 1.10
N ALA A 117 -9.73 -9.80 0.74
CA ALA A 117 -8.48 -9.10 0.99
C ALA A 117 -8.14 -9.03 2.49
N LEU A 118 -9.12 -8.75 3.36
CA LEU A 118 -8.94 -8.75 4.81
C LEU A 118 -8.57 -10.15 5.36
N VAL A 119 -9.17 -11.22 4.84
CA VAL A 119 -8.80 -12.61 5.20
C VAL A 119 -7.37 -12.93 4.77
N LEU A 120 -6.97 -12.54 3.56
CA LEU A 120 -5.59 -12.75 3.07
C LEU A 120 -4.56 -11.91 3.84
N VAL A 121 -4.89 -10.67 4.18
CA VAL A 121 -4.05 -9.82 5.05
C VAL A 121 -3.94 -10.41 6.46
N ALA A 122 -5.02 -10.89 7.05
CA ALA A 122 -4.99 -11.53 8.36
C ALA A 122 -4.13 -12.81 8.36
N LEU A 123 -4.26 -13.65 7.33
CA LEU A 123 -3.41 -14.82 7.12
C LEU A 123 -1.92 -14.45 6.97
N ALA A 124 -1.62 -13.40 6.18
CA ALA A 124 -0.26 -12.89 5.99
C ALA A 124 0.33 -12.31 7.30
N VAL A 125 -0.47 -11.61 8.10
CA VAL A 125 -0.06 -11.07 9.41
C VAL A 125 0.21 -12.20 10.42
N VAL A 126 -0.68 -13.20 10.51
CA VAL A 126 -0.47 -14.38 11.38
C VAL A 126 0.78 -15.13 10.96
N GLY A 127 0.99 -15.34 9.64
CA GLY A 127 2.19 -15.96 9.11
C GLY A 127 3.45 -15.16 9.43
N ALA A 128 3.44 -13.85 9.21
CA ALA A 128 4.56 -12.96 9.50
C ALA A 128 4.93 -12.98 10.99
N ILE A 129 3.95 -12.86 11.90
CA ILE A 129 4.18 -12.93 13.36
C ILE A 129 4.81 -14.29 13.73
N GLY A 130 4.30 -15.38 13.19
CA GLY A 130 4.88 -16.71 13.38
C GLY A 130 6.34 -16.79 12.89
N TYR A 131 6.64 -16.29 11.70
CA TYR A 131 8.02 -16.29 11.17
C TYR A 131 8.95 -15.33 11.94
N PHE A 132 8.45 -14.24 12.52
CA PHE A 132 9.23 -13.41 13.44
C PHE A 132 9.59 -14.16 14.73
N LEU A 133 8.66 -14.95 15.30
CA LEU A 133 8.95 -15.81 16.45
C LEU A 133 9.97 -16.92 16.12
N ALA A 134 9.98 -17.41 14.89
CA ALA A 134 11.00 -18.34 14.40
C ALA A 134 12.42 -17.75 14.29
N LYS A 135 12.59 -16.43 14.49
CA LYS A 135 13.91 -15.76 14.51
C LYS A 135 14.62 -15.86 15.88
N ILE A 136 13.96 -16.37 16.92
CA ILE A 136 14.54 -16.52 18.26
C ILE A 136 15.67 -17.56 18.21
N PRO A 137 16.92 -17.23 18.62
CA PRO A 137 18.04 -18.18 18.56
C PRO A 137 17.79 -19.39 19.48
N GLY A 138 18.30 -20.56 19.07
CA GLY A 138 18.11 -21.85 19.76
C GLY A 138 16.77 -22.53 19.45
N ILE A 139 15.63 -21.87 19.73
CA ILE A 139 14.29 -22.46 19.58
C ILE A 139 13.73 -22.28 18.15
N GLY A 140 14.13 -21.22 17.45
CA GLY A 140 13.63 -20.81 16.14
C GLY A 140 13.54 -21.92 15.08
N PRO A 141 14.60 -22.72 14.84
CA PRO A 141 14.56 -23.80 13.85
C PRO A 141 13.54 -24.90 14.18
N LEU A 142 13.40 -25.27 15.45
CA LEU A 142 12.42 -26.26 15.91
C LEU A 142 10.99 -25.73 15.75
N PHE A 143 10.77 -24.45 16.09
CA PHE A 143 9.48 -23.80 15.92
C PHE A 143 9.11 -23.66 14.44
N PHE A 144 10.05 -23.27 13.57
CA PHE A 144 9.84 -23.18 12.13
C PHE A 144 9.45 -24.52 11.49
N PHE A 145 10.10 -25.61 11.90
CA PHE A 145 9.84 -26.97 11.41
C PHE A 145 8.36 -27.39 11.58
N VAL A 146 7.71 -26.97 12.67
CA VAL A 146 6.27 -27.24 12.90
C VAL A 146 5.39 -26.13 12.33
N LEU A 147 5.76 -24.87 12.53
CA LEU A 147 4.95 -23.71 12.14
C LEU A 147 4.76 -23.63 10.62
N HIS A 148 5.82 -23.79 9.83
CA HIS A 148 5.75 -23.55 8.38
C HIS A 148 4.80 -24.53 7.67
N PRO A 149 4.87 -25.86 7.90
CA PRO A 149 3.86 -26.79 7.37
C PRO A 149 2.43 -26.46 7.81
N VAL A 150 2.22 -26.08 9.07
CA VAL A 150 0.88 -25.71 9.58
C VAL A 150 0.35 -24.45 8.87
N LEU A 151 1.16 -23.39 8.75
CA LEU A 151 0.78 -22.18 8.02
C LEU A 151 0.50 -22.45 6.53
N VAL A 152 1.30 -23.31 5.88
CA VAL A 152 1.09 -23.70 4.48
C VAL A 152 -0.22 -24.48 4.32
N ILE A 153 -0.53 -25.42 5.21
CA ILE A 153 -1.79 -26.18 5.18
C ILE A 153 -2.99 -25.26 5.41
N VAL A 154 -2.91 -24.35 6.40
CA VAL A 154 -3.98 -23.36 6.66
C VAL A 154 -4.17 -22.44 5.46
N ALA A 155 -3.08 -21.92 4.88
CA ALA A 155 -3.13 -21.08 3.69
C ALA A 155 -3.73 -21.83 2.48
N ALA A 156 -3.30 -23.07 2.24
CA ALA A 156 -3.83 -23.90 1.17
C ALA A 156 -5.33 -24.19 1.35
N ALA A 157 -5.78 -24.49 2.57
CA ALA A 157 -7.19 -24.72 2.88
C ALA A 157 -8.03 -23.45 2.68
N VAL A 158 -7.56 -22.29 3.16
CA VAL A 158 -8.24 -20.99 2.97
C VAL A 158 -8.30 -20.62 1.49
N LEU A 159 -7.20 -20.68 0.76
CA LEU A 159 -7.15 -20.36 -0.66
C LEU A 159 -8.00 -21.32 -1.50
N THR A 160 -7.97 -22.63 -1.21
CA THR A 160 -8.83 -23.61 -1.89
C THR A 160 -10.30 -23.33 -1.62
N SER A 161 -10.69 -23.08 -0.37
CA SER A 161 -12.06 -22.72 -0.01
C SER A 161 -12.52 -21.44 -0.68
N LEU A 162 -11.66 -20.42 -0.78
CA LEU A 162 -12.00 -19.15 -1.43
C LEU A 162 -12.14 -19.32 -2.95
N LEU A 163 -11.20 -20.02 -3.59
CA LEU A 163 -11.12 -20.16 -5.05
C LEU A 163 -12.20 -21.11 -5.61
N TRP A 164 -12.42 -22.27 -4.96
CA TRP A 164 -13.33 -23.31 -5.46
C TRP A 164 -14.76 -23.20 -4.95
N VAL A 165 -14.98 -22.58 -3.79
CA VAL A 165 -16.30 -22.51 -3.14
C VAL A 165 -16.74 -21.05 -2.97
N GLY A 166 -15.84 -20.18 -2.50
CA GLY A 166 -16.08 -18.76 -2.25
C GLY A 166 -16.56 -17.99 -3.48
N PHE A 167 -15.67 -17.73 -4.44
CA PHE A 167 -16.04 -17.01 -5.67
C PHE A 167 -17.18 -17.68 -6.46
N PRO A 168 -17.17 -19.01 -6.70
CA PRO A 168 -18.20 -19.66 -7.52
C PRO A 168 -19.60 -19.67 -6.89
N LEU A 169 -19.75 -19.72 -5.56
CA LEU A 169 -21.08 -19.71 -4.92
C LEU A 169 -21.55 -18.32 -4.48
N PHE A 170 -20.64 -17.42 -4.11
CA PHE A 170 -21.02 -16.05 -3.75
C PHE A 170 -21.70 -15.35 -4.93
N THR A 171 -21.26 -15.64 -6.15
CA THR A 171 -21.73 -14.96 -7.36
C THR A 171 -23.21 -15.29 -7.70
N PRO A 172 -23.65 -16.56 -7.75
CA PRO A 172 -25.07 -16.89 -7.85
C PRO A 172 -25.92 -16.49 -6.65
N ALA A 173 -25.37 -16.49 -5.42
CA ALA A 173 -26.11 -16.00 -4.24
C ALA A 173 -26.50 -14.52 -4.40
N VAL A 174 -25.58 -13.71 -4.93
CA VAL A 174 -25.82 -12.31 -5.27
C VAL A 174 -26.83 -12.15 -6.42
N TRP A 175 -26.76 -12.98 -7.47
CA TRP A 175 -27.72 -12.95 -8.58
C TRP A 175 -29.12 -13.46 -8.21
N GLU A 176 -29.22 -14.38 -7.25
CA GLU A 176 -30.48 -14.78 -6.63
C GLU A 176 -31.17 -13.60 -5.92
N GLY A 177 -30.41 -12.57 -5.54
CA GLY A 177 -30.90 -11.37 -4.86
C GLY A 177 -30.73 -11.40 -3.35
N ARG A 178 -29.97 -12.37 -2.80
CA ARG A 178 -29.71 -12.46 -1.35
C ARG A 178 -28.98 -11.23 -0.80
N GLY A 179 -29.17 -10.99 0.49
CA GLY A 179 -28.37 -10.06 1.26
C GLY A 179 -26.88 -10.43 1.25
N PHE A 180 -26.01 -9.45 1.52
CA PHE A 180 -24.56 -9.69 1.60
C PHE A 180 -24.21 -10.69 2.71
N LYS A 181 -24.83 -10.53 3.89
CA LYS A 181 -24.66 -11.44 5.03
C LYS A 181 -25.14 -12.85 4.71
N GLU A 182 -26.36 -12.98 4.19
CA GLU A 182 -26.96 -14.25 3.76
C GLU A 182 -26.03 -14.99 2.78
N SER A 183 -25.57 -14.29 1.73
CA SER A 183 -24.65 -14.84 0.73
C SER A 183 -23.34 -15.33 1.35
N LEU A 184 -22.76 -14.56 2.29
CA LEU A 184 -21.54 -14.96 3.00
C LEU A 184 -21.78 -16.14 3.96
N SER A 185 -22.91 -16.15 4.68
CA SER A 185 -23.28 -17.25 5.59
C SER A 185 -23.49 -18.56 4.83
N LEU A 186 -24.10 -18.50 3.65
CA LEU A 186 -24.29 -19.63 2.75
C LEU A 186 -22.96 -20.17 2.24
N VAL A 187 -22.06 -19.30 1.80
CA VAL A 187 -20.70 -19.69 1.36
C VAL A 187 -19.93 -20.37 2.50
N ILE A 188 -20.02 -19.85 3.73
CA ILE A 188 -19.38 -20.44 4.92
C ILE A 188 -20.05 -21.77 5.32
N ALA A 189 -21.37 -21.89 5.20
CA ALA A 189 -22.09 -23.13 5.47
C ALA A 189 -21.68 -24.22 4.47
N VAL A 190 -21.67 -23.92 3.17
CA VAL A 190 -21.26 -24.86 2.12
C VAL A 190 -19.79 -25.25 2.28
N SER A 191 -18.88 -24.31 2.55
CA SER A 191 -17.45 -24.62 2.73
C SER A 191 -17.15 -25.43 3.98
N ARG A 192 -18.03 -25.43 4.99
CA ARG A 192 -17.88 -26.26 6.21
C ARG A 192 -18.59 -27.60 6.13
N GLN A 193 -19.76 -27.66 5.49
CA GLN A 193 -20.64 -28.84 5.51
C GLN A 193 -20.59 -29.67 4.22
N ARG A 194 -20.31 -29.03 3.07
CA ARG A 194 -20.44 -29.65 1.73
C ARG A 194 -19.29 -29.33 0.78
N LEU A 195 -18.09 -29.04 1.30
CA LEU A 195 -16.92 -28.67 0.49
C LEU A 195 -16.58 -29.75 -0.54
N VAL A 196 -16.41 -31.01 -0.13
CA VAL A 196 -16.02 -32.11 -1.03
C VAL A 196 -17.01 -32.32 -2.19
N PRO A 197 -18.33 -32.55 -1.98
CA PRO A 197 -19.26 -32.73 -3.08
C PRO A 197 -19.38 -31.47 -3.97
N THR A 198 -19.29 -30.27 -3.40
CA THR A 198 -19.34 -29.01 -4.16
C THR A 198 -18.10 -28.86 -5.06
N VAL A 199 -16.91 -29.15 -4.55
CA VAL A 199 -15.65 -29.13 -5.32
C VAL A 199 -15.69 -30.17 -6.44
N LEU A 200 -16.25 -31.37 -6.21
CA LEU A 200 -16.43 -32.39 -7.25
C LEU A 200 -17.38 -31.94 -8.36
N LEU A 201 -18.48 -31.26 -8.02
CA LEU A 201 -19.40 -30.67 -8.99
C LEU A 201 -18.74 -29.56 -9.82
N PHE A 202 -17.96 -28.66 -9.20
CA PHE A 202 -17.19 -27.65 -9.92
C PHE A 202 -16.08 -28.26 -10.78
N LEU A 203 -15.38 -29.30 -10.32
CA LEU A 203 -14.38 -30.00 -11.11
C LEU A 203 -14.98 -30.61 -12.38
N ALA A 204 -16.12 -31.29 -12.25
CA ALA A 204 -16.85 -31.85 -13.39
C ALA A 204 -17.36 -30.75 -14.33
N LEU A 205 -17.84 -29.62 -13.80
CA LEU A 205 -18.20 -28.46 -14.61
C LEU A 205 -17.00 -27.90 -15.37
N TYR A 206 -15.84 -27.74 -14.72
CA TYR A 206 -14.63 -27.22 -15.36
C TYR A 206 -14.08 -28.17 -16.43
N VAL A 207 -14.28 -29.49 -16.31
CA VAL A 207 -14.02 -30.43 -17.41
C VAL A 207 -14.96 -30.18 -18.60
N VAL A 208 -16.27 -30.02 -18.37
CA VAL A 208 -17.23 -29.72 -19.45
C VAL A 208 -16.92 -28.37 -20.13
N VAL A 209 -16.65 -27.33 -19.34
CA VAL A 209 -16.30 -25.99 -19.84
C VAL A 209 -14.95 -26.02 -20.57
N SER A 210 -13.96 -26.79 -20.12
CA SER A 210 -12.66 -26.87 -20.80
C SER A 210 -12.74 -27.63 -22.13
N VAL A 211 -13.55 -28.69 -22.23
CA VAL A 211 -13.82 -29.38 -23.50
C VAL A 211 -14.50 -28.45 -24.50
N ILE A 212 -15.54 -27.72 -24.07
CA ILE A 212 -16.23 -26.73 -24.92
C ILE A 212 -15.28 -25.59 -25.32
N GLY A 213 -14.49 -25.09 -24.37
CA GLY A 213 -13.45 -24.09 -24.62
C GLY A 213 -12.39 -24.58 -25.62
N MET A 214 -11.96 -25.85 -25.51
CA MET A 214 -11.02 -26.47 -26.45
C MET A 214 -11.61 -26.55 -27.86
N VAL A 215 -12.90 -26.89 -28.01
CA VAL A 215 -13.58 -26.90 -29.33
C VAL A 215 -13.70 -25.50 -29.89
N VAL A 216 -14.16 -24.52 -29.10
CA VAL A 216 -14.33 -23.13 -29.54
C VAL A 216 -13.00 -22.48 -29.89
N PHE A 217 -12.02 -22.47 -28.98
CA PHE A 217 -10.72 -21.84 -29.21
C PHE A 217 -9.81 -22.66 -30.13
N GLY A 218 -9.95 -23.99 -30.16
CA GLY A 218 -9.21 -24.86 -31.08
C GLY A 218 -9.59 -24.67 -32.54
N ALA A 219 -10.85 -24.29 -32.83
CA ALA A 219 -11.26 -23.85 -34.18
C ALA A 219 -10.94 -22.36 -34.42
N LEU A 220 -11.17 -21.50 -33.41
CA LEU A 220 -11.01 -20.05 -33.55
C LEU A 220 -9.56 -19.61 -33.74
N LEU A 221 -8.62 -20.14 -32.95
CA LEU A 221 -7.23 -19.70 -32.96
C LEU A 221 -6.54 -19.95 -34.31
N PRO A 222 -6.60 -21.15 -34.93
CA PRO A 222 -6.02 -21.36 -36.25
C PRO A 222 -6.65 -20.47 -37.33
N GLY A 223 -7.98 -20.30 -37.30
CA GLY A 223 -8.70 -19.41 -38.23
C GLY A 223 -8.29 -17.95 -38.08
N TYR A 224 -8.17 -17.47 -36.83
CA TYR A 224 -7.68 -16.13 -36.52
C TYR A 224 -6.24 -15.93 -37.01
N PHE A 225 -5.31 -16.82 -36.65
CA PHE A 225 -3.91 -16.69 -37.07
C PHE A 225 -3.74 -16.74 -38.60
N PHE A 226 -4.49 -17.61 -39.29
CA PHE A 226 -4.48 -17.69 -40.75
C PHE A 226 -4.98 -16.39 -41.40
N MET A 227 -6.15 -15.88 -40.98
CA MET A 227 -6.73 -14.66 -41.56
C MET A 227 -5.92 -13.40 -41.19
N SER A 228 -5.41 -13.29 -39.96
CA SER A 228 -4.53 -12.19 -39.56
C SER A 228 -3.18 -12.24 -40.27
N GLY A 229 -2.64 -13.42 -40.55
CA GLY A 229 -1.44 -13.61 -41.36
C GLY A 229 -1.63 -13.14 -42.80
N LEU A 230 -2.72 -13.58 -43.46
CA LEU A 230 -3.09 -13.13 -44.80
C LEU A 230 -3.28 -11.61 -44.85
N ALA A 231 -4.05 -11.04 -43.92
CA ALA A 231 -4.29 -9.61 -43.86
C ALA A 231 -3.01 -8.81 -43.58
N THR A 232 -2.07 -9.34 -42.79
CA THR A 232 -0.73 -8.75 -42.62
C THR A 232 0.07 -8.78 -43.92
N SER A 233 0.06 -9.89 -44.67
CA SER A 233 0.78 -9.99 -45.94
C SER A 233 0.22 -9.10 -47.06
N ILE A 234 -1.09 -8.82 -47.05
CA ILE A 234 -1.76 -8.03 -48.09
C ILE A 234 -1.78 -6.54 -47.73
N LEU A 235 -2.11 -6.19 -46.49
CA LEU A 235 -2.31 -4.80 -46.06
C LEU A 235 -1.03 -4.17 -45.46
N GLY A 236 0.03 -4.95 -45.23
CA GLY A 236 1.25 -4.50 -44.55
C GLY A 236 1.06 -4.15 -43.06
N VAL A 237 -0.14 -4.31 -42.52
CA VAL A 237 -0.47 -4.03 -41.12
C VAL A 237 -0.19 -5.26 -40.29
N GLY A 238 0.87 -5.22 -39.48
CA GLY A 238 1.25 -6.28 -38.55
C GLY A 238 0.21 -6.51 -37.45
N MET A 239 -0.81 -7.33 -37.73
CA MET A 239 -1.70 -7.89 -36.69
C MET A 239 -1.09 -9.12 -36.00
N THR A 240 0.07 -9.57 -36.47
CA THR A 240 0.83 -10.75 -36.04
C THR A 240 1.76 -10.51 -34.84
N GLY A 241 1.47 -9.51 -34.01
CA GLY A 241 1.92 -9.59 -32.62
C GLY A 241 1.30 -10.84 -31.98
N ASN A 242 2.02 -11.54 -31.10
CA ASN A 242 1.45 -12.61 -30.28
C ASN A 242 0.08 -12.15 -29.74
N GLY A 243 -0.91 -13.04 -29.57
CA GLY A 243 -2.20 -12.63 -28.99
C GLY A 243 -2.04 -11.89 -27.65
N LEU A 244 -1.02 -12.28 -26.89
CA LEU A 244 -0.55 -11.58 -25.70
C LEU A 244 -0.04 -10.15 -25.98
N ALA A 245 0.69 -9.89 -27.06
CA ALA A 245 1.12 -8.54 -27.46
C ALA A 245 -0.04 -7.63 -27.90
N ALA A 246 -1.09 -8.17 -28.51
CA ALA A 246 -2.32 -7.41 -28.79
C ALA A 246 -3.06 -7.06 -27.48
N ILE A 247 -3.13 -8.00 -26.53
CA ILE A 247 -3.64 -7.77 -25.16
C ILE A 247 -2.74 -6.77 -24.41
N THR A 248 -1.42 -6.84 -24.56
CA THR A 248 -0.46 -5.91 -23.94
C THR A 248 -0.55 -4.52 -24.56
N ALA A 249 -0.81 -4.39 -25.87
CA ALA A 249 -1.09 -3.09 -26.51
C ALA A 249 -2.42 -2.49 -26.02
N LEU A 250 -3.42 -3.35 -25.73
CA LEU A 250 -4.68 -2.95 -25.10
C LEU A 250 -4.48 -2.53 -23.62
N MET A 251 -3.56 -3.17 -22.89
CA MET A 251 -3.30 -2.91 -21.46
C MET A 251 -2.29 -1.78 -21.19
N ASN A 252 -1.25 -1.61 -22.00
CA ASN A 252 -0.20 -0.60 -21.80
C ASN A 252 -0.58 0.80 -22.33
N GLY A 253 -1.79 0.95 -22.88
CA GLY A 253 -2.27 2.20 -23.46
C GLY A 253 -1.83 2.39 -24.91
N TYR A 254 -2.73 3.00 -25.69
CA TYR A 254 -2.57 3.27 -27.11
C TYR A 254 -1.48 4.31 -27.40
N GLY A 255 -0.21 3.90 -27.36
CA GLY A 255 0.96 4.74 -27.60
C GLY A 255 1.70 4.37 -28.88
N GLY A 256 1.27 4.92 -30.02
CA GLY A 256 2.00 4.79 -31.29
C GLY A 256 1.18 5.18 -32.52
N GLY A 257 1.76 6.04 -33.37
CA GLY A 257 1.14 6.53 -34.61
C GLY A 257 0.87 5.41 -35.61
N SER A 258 -0.30 4.80 -35.49
CA SER A 258 -0.72 3.61 -36.22
C SER A 258 -1.87 3.93 -37.19
N SER A 259 -1.93 3.21 -38.31
CA SER A 259 -2.94 3.45 -39.35
C SER A 259 -4.35 3.07 -38.85
N GLY A 260 -5.40 3.67 -39.43
CA GLY A 260 -6.79 3.35 -39.09
C GLY A 260 -7.13 1.86 -39.24
N LEU A 261 -6.45 1.15 -40.14
CA LEU A 261 -6.55 -0.30 -40.30
C LEU A 261 -6.02 -1.08 -39.09
N MET A 262 -4.99 -0.61 -38.41
CA MET A 262 -4.48 -1.23 -37.18
C MET A 262 -5.47 -1.10 -36.02
N TYR A 263 -6.09 0.07 -35.86
CA TYR A 263 -7.17 0.26 -34.89
C TYR A 263 -8.39 -0.62 -35.18
N ALA A 264 -8.81 -0.69 -36.45
CA ALA A 264 -9.89 -1.58 -36.87
C ALA A 264 -9.56 -3.07 -36.60
N GLY A 265 -8.31 -3.48 -36.85
CA GLY A 265 -7.82 -4.83 -36.53
C GLY A 265 -7.89 -5.15 -35.04
N ILE A 266 -7.39 -4.27 -34.17
CA ILE A 266 -7.43 -4.46 -32.71
C ILE A 266 -8.88 -4.57 -32.20
N LEU A 267 -9.79 -3.72 -32.68
CA LEU A 267 -11.20 -3.77 -32.30
C LEU A 267 -11.90 -5.03 -32.82
N ALA A 268 -11.63 -5.44 -34.06
CA ALA A 268 -12.15 -6.70 -34.59
C ALA A 268 -11.66 -7.91 -33.77
N THR A 269 -10.37 -7.95 -33.41
CA THR A 269 -9.81 -8.97 -32.51
C THR A 269 -10.52 -8.97 -31.16
N ALA A 270 -10.68 -7.82 -30.52
CA ALA A 270 -11.36 -7.71 -29.23
C ALA A 270 -12.83 -8.20 -29.30
N LEU A 271 -13.55 -7.89 -30.37
CA LEU A 271 -14.92 -8.36 -30.59
C LEU A 271 -15.00 -9.87 -30.84
N ILE A 272 -14.11 -10.43 -31.66
CA ILE A 272 -14.07 -11.87 -31.96
C ILE A 272 -13.76 -12.69 -30.70
N PHE A 273 -12.71 -12.31 -29.97
CA PHE A 273 -12.34 -12.99 -28.72
C PHE A 273 -13.35 -12.73 -27.60
N GLY A 274 -13.93 -11.53 -27.51
CA GLY A 274 -15.01 -11.20 -26.57
C GLY A 274 -16.27 -12.03 -26.80
N LEU A 275 -16.66 -12.25 -28.07
CA LEU A 275 -17.78 -13.13 -28.43
C LEU A 275 -17.49 -14.59 -28.06
N ALA A 276 -16.31 -15.12 -28.40
CA ALA A 276 -15.89 -16.48 -28.04
C ALA A 276 -15.86 -16.70 -26.53
N PHE A 277 -15.31 -15.73 -25.78
CA PHE A 277 -15.30 -15.72 -24.32
C PHE A 277 -16.72 -15.64 -23.75
N THR A 278 -17.62 -14.87 -24.36
CA THR A 278 -19.04 -14.77 -23.98
C THR A 278 -19.78 -16.09 -24.15
N LEU A 279 -19.51 -16.85 -25.20
CA LEU A 279 -20.10 -18.19 -25.39
C LEU A 279 -19.58 -19.17 -24.33
N MET A 280 -18.26 -19.21 -24.10
CA MET A 280 -17.66 -20.04 -23.06
C MET A 280 -18.19 -19.68 -21.66
N MET A 281 -18.30 -18.37 -21.37
CA MET A 281 -18.82 -17.90 -20.08
C MET A 281 -20.30 -18.21 -19.91
N GLN A 282 -21.16 -18.20 -20.93
CA GLN A 282 -22.56 -18.62 -20.75
C GLN A 282 -22.70 -20.05 -20.22
N VAL A 283 -21.89 -20.99 -20.72
CA VAL A 283 -21.86 -22.37 -20.20
C VAL A 283 -21.36 -22.40 -18.75
N ALA A 284 -20.28 -21.68 -18.47
CA ALA A 284 -19.73 -21.59 -17.12
C ALA A 284 -20.74 -20.97 -16.12
N LEU A 285 -21.37 -19.85 -16.46
CA LEU A 285 -22.36 -19.14 -15.65
C LEU A 285 -23.61 -20.01 -15.41
N MET A 286 -24.14 -20.68 -16.44
CA MET A 286 -25.26 -21.61 -16.30
C MET A 286 -24.89 -22.78 -15.39
N GLY A 287 -23.73 -23.40 -15.61
CA GLY A 287 -23.25 -24.50 -14.79
C GLY A 287 -23.02 -24.09 -13.33
N VAL A 288 -22.42 -22.92 -13.09
CA VAL A 288 -22.17 -22.37 -11.76
C VAL A 288 -23.50 -22.11 -11.02
N ASN A 289 -24.53 -21.59 -11.71
CA ASN A 289 -25.88 -21.45 -11.14
C ASN A 289 -26.52 -22.80 -10.75
N LEU A 290 -26.34 -23.83 -11.58
CA LEU A 290 -26.88 -25.18 -11.32
C LEU A 290 -26.12 -25.89 -10.18
N VAL A 291 -24.80 -25.74 -10.11
CA VAL A 291 -24.00 -26.21 -8.98
C VAL A 291 -24.36 -25.47 -7.70
N TYR A 292 -24.61 -24.16 -7.76
CA TYR A 292 -25.09 -23.38 -6.62
C TYR A 292 -26.43 -23.90 -6.08
N LEU A 293 -27.43 -24.09 -6.94
CA LEU A 293 -28.74 -24.62 -6.53
C LEU A 293 -28.58 -26.03 -5.91
N SER A 294 -27.77 -26.90 -6.51
CA SER A 294 -27.49 -28.24 -5.98
C SER A 294 -26.71 -28.24 -4.66
N ALA A 295 -25.76 -27.30 -4.47
CA ALA A 295 -24.95 -27.22 -3.26
C ALA A 295 -25.75 -26.67 -2.07
N THR A 296 -26.72 -25.79 -2.35
CA THR A 296 -27.53 -25.07 -1.36
C THR A 296 -28.85 -25.75 -1.00
N ASP A 297 -29.30 -26.72 -1.81
CA ASP A 297 -30.53 -27.46 -1.56
C ASP A 297 -30.52 -28.18 -0.19
N GLY A 298 -31.52 -27.91 0.64
CA GLY A 298 -31.60 -28.44 2.00
C GLY A 298 -30.46 -28.04 2.95
N LEU A 299 -29.76 -26.91 2.73
CA LEU A 299 -28.85 -26.34 3.73
C LEU A 299 -29.58 -25.35 4.65
N ASP A 300 -29.52 -25.60 5.95
CA ASP A 300 -29.87 -24.59 6.96
C ASP A 300 -28.69 -23.63 7.17
N THR A 301 -28.93 -22.34 6.95
CA THR A 301 -27.95 -21.26 7.14
C THR A 301 -28.11 -20.54 8.47
N ALA A 302 -29.19 -20.77 9.24
CA ALA A 302 -29.53 -20.00 10.44
C ALA A 302 -28.41 -20.05 11.50
N ASP A 303 -27.88 -21.24 11.80
CA ASP A 303 -26.76 -21.40 12.74
C ASP A 303 -25.50 -20.64 12.29
N THR A 304 -25.23 -20.61 10.98
CA THR A 304 -24.05 -19.95 10.43
C THR A 304 -24.22 -18.42 10.42
N GLU A 305 -25.42 -17.92 10.15
CA GLU A 305 -25.74 -16.51 10.25
C GLU A 305 -25.74 -16.01 11.70
N ASN A 306 -26.28 -16.80 12.64
CA ASN A 306 -26.23 -16.51 14.08
C ASN A 306 -24.79 -16.42 14.60
N ALA A 307 -23.94 -17.39 14.22
CA ALA A 307 -22.51 -17.35 14.56
C ALA A 307 -21.78 -16.14 13.94
N LEU A 308 -22.13 -15.76 12.70
CA LEU A 308 -21.56 -14.58 12.03
C LEU A 308 -21.99 -13.27 12.72
N ASN A 309 -23.27 -13.14 13.10
CA ASN A 309 -23.78 -11.97 13.82
C ASN A 309 -23.12 -11.85 15.21
N ALA A 310 -23.04 -12.95 15.97
CA ALA A 310 -22.35 -12.98 17.26
C ALA A 310 -20.86 -12.56 17.13
N GLY A 311 -20.15 -13.05 16.11
CA GLY A 311 -18.78 -12.64 15.82
C GLY A 311 -18.64 -11.17 15.45
N LEU A 312 -19.58 -10.62 14.67
CA LEU A 312 -19.61 -9.20 14.31
C LEU A 312 -19.83 -8.30 15.54
N ASP A 313 -20.74 -8.68 16.44
CA ASP A 313 -21.05 -7.87 17.62
C ASP A 313 -19.94 -7.95 18.68
N GLU A 314 -19.29 -9.10 18.83
CA GLU A 314 -18.07 -9.26 19.62
C GLU A 314 -16.90 -8.41 19.05
N MET A 315 -16.71 -8.38 17.73
CA MET A 315 -15.71 -7.48 17.11
C MET A 315 -16.04 -6.00 17.34
N LYS A 316 -17.30 -5.58 17.20
CA LYS A 316 -17.72 -4.20 17.50
C LYS A 316 -17.48 -3.85 18.97
N ARG A 317 -17.72 -4.78 19.90
CA ARG A 317 -17.45 -4.60 21.34
C ARG A 317 -15.96 -4.38 21.58
N ARG A 318 -15.10 -5.26 21.08
CA ARG A 318 -13.63 -5.14 21.19
C ARG A 318 -13.09 -3.87 20.54
N ALA A 319 -13.64 -3.47 19.39
CA ALA A 319 -13.24 -2.23 18.72
C ALA A 319 -13.55 -0.99 19.57
N ARG A 320 -14.73 -0.92 20.20
CA ARG A 320 -15.08 0.16 21.14
C ARG A 320 -14.18 0.16 22.38
N GLU A 321 -13.92 -1.01 22.97
CA GLU A 321 -13.02 -1.13 24.13
C GLU A 321 -11.57 -0.73 23.80
N ALA A 322 -11.08 -1.06 22.61
CA ALA A 322 -9.77 -0.64 22.14
C ALA A 322 -9.72 0.88 21.87
N GLN A 323 -10.76 1.44 21.26
CA GLN A 323 -10.89 2.88 21.02
C GLN A 323 -10.96 3.67 22.34
N GLU A 324 -11.70 3.20 23.33
CA GLU A 324 -11.80 3.81 24.65
C GLU A 324 -10.46 3.76 25.40
N LYS A 325 -9.77 2.62 25.40
CA LYS A 325 -8.42 2.50 25.96
C LYS A 325 -7.42 3.42 25.26
N ALA A 326 -7.49 3.55 23.94
CA ALA A 326 -6.65 4.47 23.19
C ALA A 326 -6.96 5.93 23.51
N ARG A 327 -8.24 6.30 23.70
CA ARG A 327 -8.64 7.65 24.13
C ARG A 327 -8.12 7.97 25.53
N LEU A 328 -8.35 7.08 26.50
CA LEU A 328 -7.87 7.24 27.88
C LEU A 328 -6.33 7.33 27.95
N ALA A 329 -5.62 6.53 27.15
CA ALA A 329 -4.16 6.61 27.06
C ALA A 329 -3.67 7.93 26.44
N ALA A 330 -4.39 8.47 25.44
CA ALA A 330 -4.08 9.77 24.84
C ALA A 330 -4.37 10.93 25.81
N GLU A 331 -5.49 10.88 26.54
CA GLU A 331 -5.84 11.83 27.61
C GLU A 331 -4.75 11.82 28.72
N GLN A 332 -4.37 10.64 29.23
CA GLN A 332 -3.28 10.50 30.20
C GLN A 332 -1.91 10.98 29.69
N ALA A 333 -1.60 10.75 28.40
CA ALA A 333 -0.37 11.25 27.80
C ALA A 333 -0.39 12.79 27.68
N GLN A 334 -1.55 13.38 27.35
CA GLN A 334 -1.73 14.83 27.30
C GLN A 334 -1.67 15.47 28.69
N GLU A 335 -2.26 14.84 29.72
CA GLU A 335 -2.15 15.28 31.11
C GLU A 335 -0.71 15.25 31.61
N LYS A 336 0.01 14.13 31.40
CA LYS A 336 1.44 14.04 31.74
C LYS A 336 2.28 15.08 30.99
N ALA A 337 2.00 15.33 29.72
CA ALA A 337 2.67 16.38 28.95
C ALA A 337 2.38 17.79 29.50
N ARG A 338 1.15 18.06 29.96
CA ARG A 338 0.79 19.31 30.63
C ARG A 338 1.51 19.46 31.98
N GLN A 339 1.50 18.42 32.82
CA GLN A 339 2.20 18.40 34.10
C GLN A 339 3.71 18.64 33.92
N MET A 340 4.36 17.92 33.00
CA MET A 340 5.79 18.15 32.69
C MET A 340 6.05 19.57 32.14
N ALA A 341 5.13 20.15 31.38
CA ALA A 341 5.25 21.52 30.90
C ALA A 341 5.06 22.58 32.00
N GLU A 342 4.25 22.30 33.02
CA GLU A 342 4.10 23.15 34.20
C GLU A 342 5.32 23.03 35.12
N GLU A 343 5.79 21.82 35.43
CA GLU A 343 7.06 21.60 36.17
C GLU A 343 8.25 22.29 35.46
N ALA A 344 8.33 22.21 34.13
CA ALA A 344 9.37 22.88 33.37
C ALA A 344 9.30 24.42 33.49
N LYS A 345 8.09 25.00 33.50
CA LYS A 345 7.88 26.44 33.73
C LYS A 345 8.27 26.84 35.15
N GLU A 346 7.95 26.03 36.16
CA GLU A 346 8.34 26.30 37.54
C GLU A 346 9.86 26.23 37.74
N ARG A 347 10.52 25.19 37.21
CA ARG A 347 12.00 25.10 37.21
C ARG A 347 12.66 26.25 36.47
N ALA A 348 12.07 26.73 35.36
CA ALA A 348 12.55 27.91 34.66
C ALA A 348 12.41 29.20 35.50
N ARG A 349 11.29 29.37 36.22
CA ARG A 349 11.09 30.49 37.16
C ARG A 349 12.07 30.45 38.33
N GLN A 350 12.31 29.27 38.91
CA GLN A 350 13.28 29.07 39.99
C GLN A 350 14.70 29.46 39.54
N ARG A 351 15.15 28.93 38.39
CA ARG A 351 16.46 29.30 37.82
C ARG A 351 16.59 30.78 37.51
N ALA A 352 15.53 31.43 37.01
CA ALA A 352 15.54 32.88 36.78
C ALA A 352 15.67 33.67 38.10
N ALA A 353 15.02 33.21 39.19
CA ALA A 353 15.15 33.82 40.51
C ALA A 353 16.55 33.59 41.12
N GLU A 354 17.13 32.39 40.99
CA GLU A 354 18.51 32.08 41.40
C GLU A 354 19.52 32.94 40.63
N GLN A 355 19.35 33.11 39.32
CA GLN A 355 20.20 33.97 38.50
C GLN A 355 20.08 35.44 38.90
N ALA A 356 18.87 35.94 39.18
CA ALA A 356 18.67 37.30 39.68
C ALA A 356 19.33 37.52 41.05
N ALA A 357 19.24 36.54 41.96
CA ALA A 357 19.89 36.59 43.27
C ALA A 357 21.43 36.55 43.14
N ALA A 358 21.98 35.72 42.26
CA ALA A 358 23.41 35.65 41.97
C ALA A 358 23.93 36.96 41.35
N GLN A 359 23.16 37.58 40.45
CA GLN A 359 23.48 38.90 39.88
C GLN A 359 23.46 40.00 40.94
N ALA A 360 22.49 39.99 41.87
CA ALA A 360 22.45 40.93 42.98
C ALA A 360 23.67 40.79 43.91
N ALA A 361 24.03 39.56 44.28
CA ALA A 361 25.22 39.29 45.09
C ALA A 361 26.53 39.67 44.38
N ALA A 362 26.63 39.45 43.06
CA ALA A 362 27.78 39.88 42.27
C ALA A 362 27.88 41.41 42.18
N ALA A 363 26.75 42.12 42.06
CA ALA A 363 26.71 43.58 42.09
C ALA A 363 27.15 44.14 43.45
N GLU A 364 26.73 43.50 44.55
CA GLU A 364 27.15 43.85 45.92
C GLU A 364 28.65 43.61 46.15
N GLN A 365 29.19 42.48 45.68
CA GLN A 365 30.63 42.23 45.71
C GLN A 365 31.43 43.24 44.87
N THR A 366 30.91 43.62 43.69
CA THR A 366 31.54 44.62 42.82
C THR A 366 31.54 46.00 43.49
N ALA A 367 30.46 46.38 44.18
CA ALA A 367 30.39 47.61 44.95
C ALA A 367 31.38 47.60 46.14
N ALA A 368 31.50 46.49 46.86
CA ALA A 368 32.48 46.33 47.94
C ALA A 368 33.93 46.39 47.44
N GLN A 369 34.24 45.78 46.29
CA GLN A 369 35.56 45.87 45.65
C GLN A 369 35.87 47.30 45.18
N ALA A 370 34.89 48.02 44.63
CA ALA A 370 35.05 49.42 44.25
C ALA A 370 35.32 50.33 45.47
N GLN A 371 34.66 50.07 46.61
CA GLN A 371 34.94 50.77 47.87
C GLN A 371 36.36 50.46 48.39
N ALA A 372 36.78 49.20 48.40
CA ALA A 372 38.13 48.81 48.81
C ALA A 372 39.22 49.42 47.89
N ALA A 373 38.99 49.45 46.58
CA ALA A 373 39.89 50.10 45.62
C ALA A 373 39.98 51.63 45.84
N ALA A 374 38.88 52.29 46.21
CA ALA A 374 38.88 53.71 46.55
C ALA A 374 39.68 54.01 47.83
N VAL A 375 39.64 53.13 48.84
CA VAL A 375 40.47 53.26 50.06
C VAL A 375 41.96 53.08 49.72
N LEU A 376 42.32 52.03 48.97
CA LEU A 376 43.70 51.81 48.54
C LEU A 376 44.24 52.95 47.67
N ALA A 377 43.42 53.53 46.81
CA ALA A 377 43.79 54.71 46.01
C ALA A 377 44.02 55.96 46.89
N ALA A 378 43.27 56.12 47.98
CA ALA A 378 43.49 57.20 48.95
C ALA A 378 44.81 57.00 49.72
N GLU A 379 45.11 55.78 50.17
CA GLU A 379 46.38 55.44 50.82
C GLU A 379 47.58 55.63 49.87
N GLN A 380 47.44 55.24 48.59
CA GLN A 380 48.47 55.49 47.57
C GLN A 380 48.67 56.98 47.29
N ALA A 381 47.60 57.78 47.28
CA ALA A 381 47.70 59.23 47.15
C ALA A 381 48.39 59.89 48.36
N GLU A 382 48.16 59.39 49.59
CA GLU A 382 48.90 59.83 50.78
C GLU A 382 50.38 59.43 50.72
N GLN A 383 50.69 58.22 50.27
CA GLN A 383 52.07 57.75 50.08
C GLN A 383 52.79 58.53 48.97
N GLN A 384 52.11 58.87 47.86
CA GLN A 384 52.67 59.73 46.83
C GLN A 384 52.83 61.18 47.31
N ALA A 385 51.91 61.72 48.10
CA ALA A 385 52.11 63.04 48.72
C ALA A 385 53.29 63.06 49.73
N ALA A 386 53.57 61.94 50.41
CA ALA A 386 54.77 61.79 51.23
C ALA A 386 56.04 61.63 50.37
N ALA A 387 55.97 60.88 49.28
CA ALA A 387 57.06 60.72 48.32
C ALA A 387 57.41 62.07 47.64
N ASP A 388 56.41 62.84 47.21
CA ASP A 388 56.59 64.18 46.62
C ASP A 388 57.17 65.19 47.62
N ARG A 389 56.88 65.06 48.93
CA ARG A 389 57.60 65.81 49.97
C ARG A 389 59.08 65.43 50.02
N SER A 390 59.41 64.14 50.01
CA SER A 390 60.82 63.70 49.97
C SER A 390 61.52 64.06 48.65
N ALA A 391 60.79 64.10 47.54
CA ALA A 391 61.30 64.50 46.23
C ALA A 391 61.48 66.02 46.11
N THR A 392 60.64 66.83 46.76
CA THR A 392 60.83 68.29 46.85
C THR A 392 61.94 68.68 47.82
N GLU A 393 62.21 67.91 48.87
CA GLU A 393 63.45 68.05 49.67
C GLU A 393 64.70 67.65 48.86
N ALA A 394 64.63 66.65 47.98
CA ALA A 394 65.74 66.26 47.11
C ALA A 394 65.95 67.20 45.89
N ALA A 395 64.88 67.77 45.33
CA ALA A 395 64.91 68.64 44.15
C ALA A 395 65.28 70.11 44.42
N ALA A 396 65.70 70.43 45.66
CA ALA A 396 66.32 71.70 45.98
C ALA A 396 67.82 71.78 45.58
N ALA A 397 68.38 70.69 45.04
CA ALA A 397 69.77 70.62 44.55
C ALA A 397 69.85 70.40 43.02
N GLN A 398 70.35 71.43 42.34
CA GLN A 398 70.69 71.53 40.92
C GLN A 398 69.54 71.44 39.89
N ALA A 399 69.67 72.28 38.86
CA ALA A 399 68.64 72.56 37.87
C ALA A 399 69.19 72.63 36.43
N ALA A 400 68.28 72.48 35.47
CA ALA A 400 68.34 73.05 34.11
C ALA A 400 69.14 72.25 33.02
N PRO A 401 69.00 72.57 31.71
CA PRO A 401 68.74 71.59 30.61
C PRO A 401 69.90 71.63 29.55
N PRO A 402 69.84 71.27 28.23
CA PRO A 402 68.69 70.98 27.33
C PRO A 402 68.84 69.95 26.16
N ASP A 403 67.76 69.87 25.37
CA ASP A 403 67.63 69.71 23.90
C ASP A 403 67.94 68.43 23.06
N ALA A 404 66.98 68.17 22.15
CA ALA A 404 67.03 67.63 20.78
C ALA A 404 67.36 66.14 20.45
N ALA A 405 66.58 65.60 19.49
CA ALA A 405 66.63 64.26 18.85
C ALA A 405 67.34 64.33 17.45
N PRO A 406 67.38 63.31 16.54
CA PRO A 406 66.68 62.00 16.49
C PRO A 406 67.42 60.76 15.86
N GLN A 407 66.68 59.63 15.76
CA GLN A 407 66.81 58.45 14.85
C GLN A 407 67.75 57.24 15.16
N GLU A 408 67.30 56.07 14.65
CA GLU A 408 67.69 54.64 14.75
C GLU A 408 68.98 54.21 13.96
N PRO A 409 69.42 52.91 13.88
CA PRO A 409 69.49 51.77 14.83
C PRO A 409 70.91 51.06 14.87
N PRO A 410 71.23 49.82 14.38
CA PRO A 410 70.82 48.41 14.72
C PRO A 410 71.98 47.34 14.90
N LEU A 411 71.64 46.02 15.04
CA LEU A 411 72.44 44.78 14.73
C LEU A 411 73.63 44.38 15.69
N LEU A 412 74.24 43.16 15.75
CA LEU A 412 74.04 41.79 15.16
C LEU A 412 74.87 40.66 15.88
N ALA A 413 74.58 39.40 15.47
CA ALA A 413 75.46 38.20 15.29
C ALA A 413 75.35 37.04 16.33
N LYS A 414 74.89 35.81 16.00
CA LYS A 414 75.28 34.72 15.02
C LYS A 414 76.27 33.68 15.63
N PRO A 415 76.38 32.41 15.12
CA PRO A 415 75.87 31.83 13.87
C PRO A 415 75.07 30.49 13.99
N ALA A 416 74.82 29.84 12.84
CA ALA A 416 73.96 28.65 12.59
C ALA A 416 74.83 27.36 12.32
N PRO A 417 74.37 26.17 11.81
CA PRO A 417 73.21 25.93 10.90
C PRO A 417 72.40 24.60 10.95
N SER A 418 71.28 24.60 10.21
CA SER A 418 70.62 23.49 9.46
C SER A 418 69.60 22.49 10.09
N THR A 419 68.54 22.29 9.28
CA THR A 419 67.73 21.07 8.99
C THR A 419 66.62 20.56 9.93
N ASP A 420 65.39 20.81 9.45
CA ASP A 420 64.30 19.84 9.16
C ASP A 420 63.15 19.49 10.14
N LEU A 421 61.95 19.63 9.55
CA LEU A 421 60.66 18.92 9.73
C LEU A 421 59.76 19.20 10.98
N PRO A 422 58.47 19.55 10.75
CA PRO A 422 57.41 19.55 11.77
C PRO A 422 56.61 18.23 11.77
N PRO A 423 55.99 17.84 12.91
CA PRO A 423 55.02 16.75 12.94
C PRO A 423 53.56 17.22 12.82
N ALA A 424 52.81 16.50 11.97
CA ALA A 424 51.37 16.24 12.02
C ALA A 424 50.37 17.43 11.97
N SER A 425 49.97 17.77 10.74
CA SER A 425 48.60 18.24 10.49
C SER A 425 47.60 17.12 10.80
N ALA A 426 46.62 17.38 11.67
CA ALA A 426 45.41 16.58 11.76
C ALA A 426 44.45 17.03 10.66
N ALA A 427 44.10 16.13 9.75
CA ALA A 427 43.17 16.44 8.66
C ALA A 427 41.75 16.70 9.22
N THR A 428 41.29 17.95 9.14
CA THR A 428 39.90 18.32 9.41
C THR A 428 39.01 17.76 8.31
N ALA A 429 38.18 16.77 8.65
CA ALA A 429 37.13 16.30 7.77
C ALA A 429 35.95 17.30 7.77
N THR A 430 35.23 17.40 6.65
CA THR A 430 34.00 18.16 6.54
C THR A 430 32.82 17.23 6.26
N CYS A 431 31.67 17.53 6.86
CA CYS A 431 30.45 16.76 6.66
C CYS A 431 29.98 16.84 5.19
N PRO A 432 29.74 15.71 4.49
CA PRO A 432 29.35 15.72 3.08
C PRO A 432 27.97 16.36 2.83
N GLN A 433 27.11 16.45 3.85
CA GLN A 433 25.75 16.99 3.71
C GLN A 433 25.66 18.51 3.95
N CYS A 434 26.48 19.08 4.85
CA CYS A 434 26.39 20.48 5.26
C CYS A 434 27.72 21.25 5.26
N GLN A 435 28.82 20.60 4.87
CA GLN A 435 30.20 21.15 4.81
C GLN A 435 30.77 21.67 6.15
N HIS A 436 30.07 21.48 7.27
CA HIS A 436 30.57 21.82 8.60
C HIS A 436 31.80 20.96 8.95
N THR A 437 32.81 21.59 9.57
CA THR A 437 34.03 20.90 10.06
C THR A 437 33.70 19.96 11.20
N VAL A 438 34.16 18.72 11.13
CA VAL A 438 33.89 17.67 12.13
C VAL A 438 35.21 17.07 12.64
N GLY A 439 35.20 16.64 13.90
CA GLY A 439 36.32 15.94 14.51
C GLY A 439 36.50 14.55 13.90
N HIS A 440 37.75 14.08 13.84
CA HIS A 440 38.08 12.75 13.29
C HIS A 440 37.29 11.60 13.98
N ASP A 441 36.93 11.78 15.25
CA ASP A 441 36.27 10.75 16.06
C ASP A 441 34.75 10.89 16.12
N ASP A 442 34.16 11.91 15.49
CA ASP A 442 32.72 12.11 15.46
C ASP A 442 31.99 11.00 14.67
N MET A 443 30.99 10.38 15.31
CA MET A 443 30.11 9.39 14.68
C MET A 443 28.97 10.03 13.87
N PHE A 444 28.58 11.25 14.26
CA PHE A 444 27.50 12.04 13.65
C PHE A 444 27.92 13.51 13.60
N CYS A 445 27.52 14.23 12.55
CA CYS A 445 27.72 15.67 12.45
C CYS A 445 26.82 16.40 13.45
N GLY A 446 27.41 17.18 14.37
CA GLY A 446 26.67 17.92 15.40
C GLY A 446 25.64 18.94 14.88
N GLU A 447 25.84 19.47 13.66
CA GLU A 447 24.98 20.50 13.08
C GLU A 447 23.75 19.93 12.35
N CYS A 448 23.87 18.78 11.70
CA CYS A 448 22.80 18.22 10.84
C CYS A 448 22.41 16.76 11.14
N GLY A 449 23.05 16.10 12.10
CA GLY A 449 22.78 14.72 12.49
C GLY A 449 23.23 13.65 11.49
N HIS A 450 23.89 14.02 10.39
CA HIS A 450 24.36 13.06 9.37
C HIS A 450 25.41 12.10 9.96
N ARG A 451 25.26 10.79 9.73
CA ARG A 451 26.18 9.75 10.23
C ARG A 451 27.45 9.70 9.39
N LEU A 452 28.61 9.85 10.03
CA LEU A 452 29.91 10.05 9.35
C LEU A 452 30.71 8.76 9.13
N LYS A 453 30.44 7.71 9.91
CA LYS A 453 31.09 6.39 9.82
C LYS A 453 30.04 5.31 9.50
N SER A 454 30.33 4.46 8.53
CA SER A 454 29.47 3.35 8.05
C SER A 454 29.28 2.26 9.10
#